data_AF-U2E961-F1
#
_entry.id   AF-U2E961-F1
#
_cell.length_a   1.000
_cell.length_b   1.000
_cell.length_c   1.000
_cell.angle_alpha   90.00
_cell.angle_beta   90.00
_cell.angle_gamma   90.00
#
_symmetry.space_group_name_H-M   'P 1'
#
loop_
_entity.id
_entity.type
_entity.pdbx_description
1 polymer ?
#
loop_
_entity_poly.entity_id
_entity_poly.type
_entity_poly.pdbx_seq_one_letter_code
_entity_poly.pdbx_strand_id
1 'polypeptide(L)'
;MYLGLASIIALCIVILLNILRIKFKKIVSKKIPNVEGFYYLEEDTLIDTKTIHSKSKKDFSTNKIYQTNSYKNNTIKRYMISKNHKNLSLIYEYGENVNSVNILIYFYNKKQKLIYIFKVEEEIKSNYSKKIKIPRHTSYVKFVDYNDELETYYNQQLIRDRKLLIYDSISFFLMMFFISYWTVFILGGNLLNSYLDWFGILVNLMLILIITILNFTMNLNGIQKRNPNI
;
A
#
# COMPACT_ATOMS: atom_id res chain seq x y z
N MET A 1 -27.87 -30.71 -29.26
CA MET A 1 -27.25 -30.61 -27.92
C MET A 1 -25.84 -30.00 -27.98
N TYR A 2 -25.64 -28.91 -28.75
CA TYR A 2 -24.35 -28.21 -28.89
C TYR A 2 -24.39 -26.75 -28.41
N LEU A 3 -25.56 -26.26 -27.97
CA LEU A 3 -25.77 -24.86 -27.56
C LEU A 3 -24.92 -24.41 -26.36
N GLY A 4 -24.40 -25.32 -25.53
CA GLY A 4 -23.61 -24.97 -24.34
C GLY A 4 -22.09 -24.99 -24.53
N LEU A 5 -21.58 -25.68 -25.55
CA LEU A 5 -20.14 -25.92 -25.70
C LEU A 5 -19.37 -24.65 -26.10
N ALA A 6 -19.98 -23.79 -26.92
CA ALA A 6 -19.39 -22.52 -27.34
C ALA A 6 -19.18 -21.55 -26.16
N SER A 7 -20.24 -21.37 -25.38
CA SER A 7 -20.23 -20.55 -24.17
C SER A 7 -19.21 -21.05 -23.15
N ILE A 8 -19.04 -22.37 -23.04
CA ILE A 8 -18.05 -23.02 -22.15
C ILE A 8 -16.62 -22.77 -22.64
N ILE A 9 -16.36 -22.87 -23.95
CA ILE A 9 -15.02 -22.60 -24.51
C ILE A 9 -14.63 -21.13 -24.34
N ALA A 10 -15.54 -20.20 -24.64
CA ALA A 10 -15.32 -18.77 -24.40
C ALA A 10 -15.06 -18.49 -22.90
N LEU A 11 -15.80 -19.16 -22.01
CA LEU A 11 -15.59 -19.16 -20.56
C LEU A 11 -14.18 -19.58 -20.15
N CYS A 12 -13.71 -20.72 -20.68
CA CYS A 12 -12.39 -21.26 -20.36
C CYS A 12 -11.27 -20.29 -20.76
N ILE A 13 -11.39 -19.66 -21.93
CA ILE A 13 -10.42 -18.66 -22.42
C ILE A 13 -10.44 -17.41 -21.51
N VAL A 14 -11.62 -16.93 -21.16
CA VAL A 14 -11.84 -15.79 -20.25
C VAL A 14 -11.26 -16.05 -18.86
N ILE A 15 -11.42 -17.25 -18.31
CA ILE A 15 -10.85 -17.65 -17.01
C ILE A 15 -9.33 -17.75 -17.11
N LEU A 16 -8.79 -18.36 -18.17
CA LEU A 16 -7.36 -18.50 -18.39
C LEU A 16 -6.65 -17.14 -18.45
N LEU A 17 -7.20 -16.18 -19.22
CA LEU A 17 -6.68 -14.82 -19.33
C LEU A 17 -6.68 -14.09 -17.98
N ASN A 18 -7.71 -14.29 -17.16
CA ASN A 18 -7.76 -13.73 -15.81
C ASN A 18 -6.68 -14.29 -14.88
N ILE A 19 -6.46 -15.60 -14.91
CA ILE A 19 -5.40 -16.23 -14.11
C ILE A 19 -4.03 -15.69 -14.52
N LEU A 20 -3.78 -15.55 -15.83
CA LEU A 20 -2.54 -14.97 -16.37
C LEU A 20 -2.37 -13.52 -15.92
N ARG A 21 -3.41 -12.69 -16.00
CA ARG A 21 -3.41 -11.30 -15.53
C ARG A 21 -3.09 -11.21 -14.03
N ILE A 22 -3.72 -12.04 -13.18
CA ILE A 22 -3.47 -12.05 -11.73
C ILE A 22 -2.02 -12.43 -11.44
N LYS A 23 -1.47 -13.44 -12.13
CA LYS A 23 -0.06 -13.84 -12.00
C LYS A 23 0.87 -12.70 -12.42
N PHE A 24 0.60 -12.05 -13.56
CA PHE A 24 1.40 -10.94 -14.04
C PHE A 24 1.36 -9.74 -13.08
N LYS A 25 0.18 -9.35 -12.59
CA LYS A 25 0.00 -8.29 -11.60
C LYS A 25 0.76 -8.58 -10.31
N LYS A 26 0.77 -9.84 -9.84
CA LYS A 26 1.58 -10.25 -8.69
C LYS A 26 3.08 -10.08 -8.95
N ILE A 27 3.57 -10.45 -10.14
CA ILE A 27 4.98 -10.30 -10.51
C ILE A 27 5.38 -8.82 -10.58
N VAL A 28 4.59 -8.00 -11.27
CA VAL A 28 4.84 -6.56 -11.40
C VAL A 28 4.78 -5.86 -10.04
N SER A 29 3.81 -6.19 -9.20
CA SER A 29 3.69 -5.61 -7.84
C SER A 29 4.85 -5.97 -6.91
N LYS A 30 5.59 -7.06 -7.18
CA LYS A 30 6.80 -7.41 -6.43
C LYS A 30 8.02 -6.60 -6.88
N LYS A 31 8.05 -6.15 -8.13
CA LYS A 31 9.17 -5.41 -8.73
C LYS A 31 9.05 -3.91 -8.55
N ILE A 32 7.83 -3.37 -8.53
CA ILE A 32 7.59 -1.96 -8.24
C ILE A 32 7.54 -1.81 -6.70
N PRO A 33 8.50 -1.13 -6.06
CA PRO A 33 8.35 -0.79 -4.66
C PRO A 33 7.07 0.03 -4.50
N ASN A 34 6.14 -0.45 -3.65
CA ASN A 34 4.91 0.26 -3.28
C ASN A 34 5.28 1.54 -2.50
N VAL A 35 5.74 2.56 -3.20
CA VAL A 35 6.02 3.89 -2.67
C VAL A 35 5.56 4.93 -3.69
N GLU A 36 4.29 4.84 -4.09
CA GLU A 36 3.62 6.03 -4.62
C GLU A 36 3.06 6.77 -3.40
N GLY A 37 3.77 7.82 -2.97
CA GLY A 37 3.19 8.71 -1.96
C GLY A 37 4.13 9.58 -1.15
N PHE A 38 5.46 9.50 -1.27
CA PHE A 38 6.32 10.59 -0.80
C PHE A 38 7.58 10.68 -1.66
N TYR A 39 7.66 11.80 -2.38
CA TYR A 39 8.82 12.33 -3.07
C TYR A 39 10.14 11.94 -2.42
N TYR A 40 11.11 11.54 -3.26
CA TYR A 40 12.55 11.48 -3.00
C TYR A 40 12.94 12.04 -1.62
N LEU A 41 13.00 11.15 -0.63
CA LEU A 41 13.37 11.50 0.73
C LEU A 41 14.88 11.50 0.80
N GLU A 42 15.47 12.67 1.01
CA GLU A 42 16.84 12.75 1.51
C GLU A 42 16.90 11.95 2.82
N GLU A 43 17.83 10.99 2.90
CA GLU A 43 18.03 10.25 4.15
C GLU A 43 18.51 11.22 5.24
N ASP A 44 17.89 11.14 6.41
CA ASP A 44 18.36 11.83 7.61
C ASP A 44 19.82 11.47 7.89
N THR A 45 20.63 12.46 8.23
CA THR A 45 22.06 12.23 8.46
C THR A 45 22.27 11.47 9.76
N LEU A 46 22.89 10.30 9.67
CA LEU A 46 23.37 9.57 10.84
C LEU A 46 24.56 10.35 11.42
N ILE A 47 24.36 10.99 12.57
CA ILE A 47 25.40 11.79 13.22
C ILE A 47 26.33 10.89 14.03
N ASP A 48 25.78 9.91 14.74
CA ASP A 48 26.53 9.14 15.72
C ASP A 48 25.94 7.72 15.91
N THR A 49 26.83 6.77 16.15
CA THR A 49 26.48 5.41 16.56
C THR A 49 27.24 5.04 17.81
N LYS A 50 26.55 5.02 18.95
CA LYS A 50 27.11 4.55 20.21
C LYS A 50 26.66 3.12 20.47
N THR A 51 27.63 2.21 20.48
CA THR A 51 27.42 0.84 20.93
C THR A 51 27.87 0.76 22.39
N ILE A 52 26.92 0.60 23.31
CA ILE A 52 27.25 0.45 24.73
C ILE A 52 27.35 -1.04 25.00
N HIS A 53 28.58 -1.50 25.27
CA HIS A 53 28.85 -2.85 25.75
C HIS A 53 28.57 -2.90 27.25
N SER A 54 27.54 -3.66 27.64
CA SER A 54 27.37 -4.06 29.03
C SER A 54 28.36 -5.19 29.36
N LYS A 55 28.70 -5.37 30.65
CA LYS A 55 29.61 -6.42 31.16
C LYS A 55 29.21 -7.85 30.76
N SER A 56 27.98 -8.06 30.27
CA SER A 56 27.46 -9.34 29.77
C SER A 56 27.54 -9.39 28.23
N LYS A 57 28.19 -10.42 27.67
CA LYS A 57 28.21 -10.74 26.21
C LYS A 57 26.81 -10.93 25.59
N LYS A 58 25.73 -10.88 26.38
CA LYS A 58 24.33 -11.06 25.95
C LYS A 58 23.49 -9.79 26.03
N ASP A 59 24.08 -8.64 26.38
CA ASP A 59 23.37 -7.36 26.51
C ASP A 59 24.06 -6.25 25.69
N PHE A 60 24.00 -6.36 24.37
CA PHE A 60 24.38 -5.30 23.44
C PHE A 60 23.24 -4.30 23.29
N SER A 61 23.51 -3.03 23.59
CA SER A 61 22.65 -1.93 23.20
C SER A 61 23.31 -1.11 22.10
N THR A 62 22.56 -0.88 21.02
CA THR A 62 23.02 -0.05 19.89
C THR A 62 22.11 1.17 19.81
N ASN A 63 22.71 2.35 19.93
CA ASN A 63 22.03 3.62 19.80
C ASN A 63 22.49 4.27 18.50
N LYS A 64 21.54 4.57 17.63
CA LYS A 64 21.78 5.33 16.40
C LYS A 64 21.12 6.69 16.54
N ILE A 65 21.90 7.75 16.41
CA ILE A 65 21.45 9.14 16.52
C ILE A 65 21.42 9.74 15.12
N TYR A 66 20.29 10.36 14.79
CA TYR A 66 20.02 10.95 13.49
C TYR A 66 19.72 12.43 13.66
N GLN A 67 20.25 13.25 12.74
CA GLN A 67 19.78 14.62 12.53
C GLN A 67 18.69 14.61 11.49
N THR A 68 17.60 15.32 11.75
CA THR A 68 16.59 15.55 10.72
C THR A 68 17.20 16.46 9.65
N ASN A 69 17.31 15.95 8.42
CA ASN A 69 17.72 16.73 7.27
C ASN A 69 16.46 17.33 6.63
N SER A 70 15.93 18.42 7.18
CA SER A 70 14.94 19.15 6.39
C SER A 70 14.80 20.62 6.78
N TYR A 71 14.72 21.46 5.74
CA TYR A 71 14.13 22.80 5.75
C TYR A 71 12.60 22.81 6.03
N LYS A 72 11.96 21.63 6.20
CA LYS A 72 10.49 21.48 6.25
C LYS A 72 9.93 20.99 7.59
N ASN A 73 10.75 20.41 8.45
CA ASN A 73 10.33 19.83 9.72
C ASN A 73 11.14 20.49 10.84
N ASN A 74 10.72 21.70 11.21
CA ASN A 74 11.33 22.46 12.30
C ASN A 74 10.96 21.91 13.68
N THR A 75 10.00 20.97 13.72
CA THR A 75 9.40 20.48 14.96
C THR A 75 10.30 19.49 15.69
N ILE A 76 10.98 18.58 14.96
CA ILE A 76 11.93 17.62 15.52
C ILE A 76 13.34 17.94 15.02
N LYS A 77 14.26 18.20 15.96
CA LYS A 77 15.65 18.56 15.66
C LYS A 77 16.54 17.33 15.50
N ARG A 78 16.38 16.34 16.39
CA ARG A 78 17.19 15.12 16.46
C ARG A 78 16.37 13.97 17.00
N TYR A 79 16.77 12.75 16.65
CA TYR A 79 16.19 11.55 17.25
C TYR A 79 17.21 10.43 17.40
N MET A 80 16.91 9.51 18.32
CA MET A 80 17.72 8.36 18.62
C MET A 80 16.86 7.10 18.58
N ILE A 81 17.30 6.12 17.77
CA ILE A 81 16.79 4.76 17.79
C ILE A 81 17.72 3.93 18.68
N SER A 82 17.21 3.54 19.84
CA SER A 82 17.89 2.65 20.78
C SER A 82 17.38 1.23 20.62
N LYS A 83 18.29 0.28 20.39
CA LYS A 83 17.99 -1.15 20.30
C LYS A 83 18.67 -1.88 21.44
N ASN A 84 17.87 -2.49 22.31
CA ASN A 84 18.26 -3.48 23.29
C ASN A 84 17.74 -4.86 22.84
N HIS A 85 18.30 -5.97 23.34
CA HIS A 85 18.08 -7.35 22.88
C HIS A 85 16.61 -7.73 22.60
N LYS A 86 15.64 -7.18 23.33
CA LYS A 86 14.21 -7.45 23.13
C LYS A 86 13.38 -6.28 22.63
N ASN A 87 13.89 -5.04 22.74
CA ASN A 87 13.12 -3.82 22.60
C ASN A 87 13.84 -2.81 21.71
N LEU A 88 13.10 -2.21 20.77
CA LEU A 88 13.52 -0.96 20.16
C LEU A 88 12.70 0.19 20.76
N SER A 89 13.36 1.32 20.95
CA SER A 89 12.72 2.56 21.38
C SER A 89 13.24 3.75 20.60
N LEU A 90 12.36 4.71 20.38
CA LEU A 90 12.64 6.00 19.79
C LEU A 90 12.59 7.06 20.88
N ILE A 91 13.58 7.93 20.89
CA ILE A 91 13.63 9.14 21.71
C ILE A 91 13.90 10.29 20.74
N TYR A 92 13.20 11.41 20.87
CA TYR A 92 13.36 12.56 19.99
C TYR A 92 13.42 13.86 20.79
N GLU A 93 14.07 14.85 20.20
CA GLU A 93 14.26 16.19 20.75
C GLU A 93 13.51 17.18 19.86
N TYR A 94 12.65 17.97 20.49
CA TYR A 94 11.91 19.05 19.82
C TYR A 94 12.84 20.20 19.44
N GLY A 95 12.51 20.91 18.37
CA GLY A 95 13.10 22.21 18.04
C GLY A 95 12.67 23.31 19.04
N GLU A 96 13.23 24.51 18.89
CA GLU A 96 12.89 25.64 19.77
C GLU A 96 11.46 26.16 19.52
N ASN A 97 10.75 26.49 20.61
CA ASN A 97 9.44 27.16 20.66
C ASN A 97 8.24 26.44 20.02
N VAL A 98 8.03 25.17 20.36
CA VAL A 98 6.79 24.46 19.98
C VAL A 98 5.89 24.27 21.21
N ASN A 99 4.70 24.91 21.21
CA ASN A 99 3.73 24.83 22.32
C ASN A 99 2.86 23.56 22.26
N SER A 100 2.58 23.08 21.05
CA SER A 100 1.78 21.88 20.80
C SER A 100 2.29 21.19 19.54
N VAL A 101 2.32 19.86 19.57
CA VAL A 101 2.79 19.05 18.45
C VAL A 101 1.71 18.08 18.04
N ASN A 102 1.39 18.11 16.74
CA ASN A 102 0.68 17.03 16.06
C ASN A 102 1.60 16.45 15.00
N ILE A 103 2.12 15.24 15.23
CA ILE A 103 3.07 14.58 14.32
C ILE A 103 2.64 13.15 14.05
N LEU A 104 2.81 12.73 12.80
CA LEU A 104 2.83 11.33 12.40
C LEU A 104 4.27 10.82 12.29
N ILE A 105 4.54 9.73 12.99
CA ILE A 105 5.80 9.01 12.97
C ILE A 105 5.63 7.74 12.14
N TYR A 106 6.31 7.68 11.00
CA TYR A 106 6.30 6.53 10.08
C TYR A 106 7.51 5.64 10.35
N PHE A 107 7.27 4.36 10.62
CA PHE A 107 8.30 3.36 10.88
C PHE A 107 8.52 2.49 9.64
N TYR A 108 9.76 2.40 9.16
CA TYR A 108 10.08 1.64 7.96
C TYR A 108 11.10 0.52 8.23
N ASN A 109 11.04 -0.55 7.44
CA ASN A 109 12.03 -1.62 7.47
C ASN A 109 13.20 -1.37 6.51
N LYS A 110 14.22 -2.25 6.53
CA LYS A 110 15.39 -2.18 5.63
C LYS A 110 15.06 -2.15 4.13
N LYS A 111 13.87 -2.63 3.73
CA LYS A 111 13.41 -2.65 2.33
C LYS A 111 12.51 -1.45 2.01
N GLN A 112 12.58 -0.40 2.82
CA GLN A 112 11.77 0.81 2.71
C GLN A 112 10.25 0.59 2.77
N LYS A 113 9.80 -0.54 3.33
CA LYS A 113 8.36 -0.79 3.52
C LYS A 113 7.90 -0.19 4.84
N LEU A 114 6.81 0.56 4.78
CA LEU A 114 6.10 1.04 5.95
C LEU A 114 5.63 -0.14 6.80
N ILE A 115 5.96 -0.10 8.09
CA ILE A 115 5.59 -1.11 9.09
C ILE A 115 4.40 -0.60 9.89
N TYR A 116 4.48 0.65 10.35
CA TYR A 116 3.54 1.22 11.30
C TYR A 116 3.56 2.76 11.25
N ILE A 117 2.43 3.38 11.61
CA ILE A 117 2.30 4.83 11.78
C ILE A 117 1.87 5.08 13.21
N PHE A 118 2.55 6.00 13.91
CA PHE A 118 2.19 6.42 15.27
C PHE A 118 1.88 7.91 15.30
N LYS A 119 0.71 8.26 15.83
CA LYS A 119 0.27 9.64 16.00
C LYS A 119 0.67 10.16 17.37
N VAL A 120 1.25 11.35 17.39
CA VAL A 120 1.64 12.08 18.61
C VAL A 120 0.85 13.37 18.63
N GLU A 121 0.02 13.55 19.66
CA GLU A 121 -0.73 14.77 19.94
C GLU A 121 -0.43 15.19 21.38
N GLU A 122 0.44 16.19 21.55
CA GLU A 122 0.96 16.57 22.86
C GLU A 122 1.11 18.09 22.99
N GLU A 123 0.67 18.65 24.12
CA GLU A 123 1.04 19.99 24.56
C GLU A 123 2.41 19.95 25.26
N ILE A 124 3.38 20.69 24.74
CA ILE A 124 4.76 20.67 25.22
C ILE A 124 4.94 21.76 26.26
N LYS A 125 5.21 21.37 27.50
CA LYS A 125 5.44 22.34 28.60
C LYS A 125 6.90 22.75 28.80
N SER A 126 7.87 22.05 28.18
CA SER A 126 9.31 22.41 28.02
C SER A 126 10.15 21.17 27.64
N ASN A 127 11.21 21.28 26.83
CA ASN A 127 12.32 20.33 26.54
C ASN A 127 12.17 18.84 26.93
N TYR A 128 11.00 18.26 26.69
CA TYR A 128 10.67 16.92 27.13
C TYR A 128 10.87 15.95 25.97
N SER A 129 11.78 15.00 26.12
CA SER A 129 11.94 13.91 25.17
C SER A 129 11.09 12.71 25.57
N LYS A 130 10.05 12.40 24.79
CA LYS A 130 9.24 11.20 25.02
C LYS A 130 9.96 9.96 24.49
N LYS A 131 10.02 8.91 25.31
CA LYS A 131 10.49 7.58 24.90
C LYS A 131 9.32 6.74 24.42
N ILE A 132 9.32 6.35 23.15
CA ILE A 132 8.28 5.53 22.53
C ILE A 132 8.86 4.14 22.21
N LYS A 133 8.11 3.07 22.47
CA LYS A 133 8.46 1.72 22.00
C LYS A 133 8.12 1.57 20.53
N ILE A 134 9.05 1.04 19.73
CA ILE A 134 8.87 0.92 18.27
C ILE A 134 8.94 -0.54 17.81
N PRO A 135 8.34 -0.89 16.65
CA PRO A 135 8.34 -2.26 16.12
C PRO A 135 9.75 -2.81 15.91
N ARG A 136 9.95 -4.12 16.15
CA ARG A 136 11.26 -4.79 16.11
C ARG A 136 12.01 -4.72 14.78
N HIS A 137 11.28 -4.55 13.68
CA HIS A 137 11.84 -4.54 12.32
C HIS A 137 12.13 -3.13 11.79
N THR A 138 11.93 -2.10 12.62
CA THR A 138 12.21 -0.71 12.26
C THR A 138 13.69 -0.50 12.02
N SER A 139 14.02 0.12 10.89
CA SER A 139 15.38 0.47 10.48
C SER A 139 15.60 1.97 10.40
N TYR A 140 14.57 2.71 9.98
CA TYR A 140 14.56 4.16 9.95
C TYR A 140 13.15 4.68 10.26
N VAL A 141 13.08 5.94 10.66
CA VAL A 141 11.86 6.63 11.11
C VAL A 141 11.73 7.93 10.33
N LYS A 142 10.51 8.33 10.02
CA LYS A 142 10.22 9.64 9.43
C LYS A 142 9.18 10.37 10.26
N PHE A 143 9.43 11.64 10.56
CA PHE A 143 8.49 12.54 11.20
C PHE A 143 7.80 13.39 10.13
N VAL A 144 6.49 13.55 10.24
CA VAL A 144 5.68 14.43 9.38
C VAL A 144 4.75 15.23 10.28
N ASP A 145 4.80 16.56 10.16
CA ASP A 145 3.85 17.43 10.83
C ASP A 145 2.44 17.12 10.31
N TYR A 146 1.55 16.79 11.24
CA TYR A 146 0.16 16.48 10.95
C TYR A 146 -0.64 17.78 10.93
N ASN A 147 -0.88 18.30 9.74
CA ASN A 147 -1.85 19.36 9.51
C ASN A 147 -3.10 18.78 8.83
N ASP A 148 -4.27 19.39 9.05
CA ASP A 148 -5.55 18.99 8.46
C ASP A 148 -5.52 18.88 6.93
N GLU A 149 -4.59 19.60 6.28
CA GLU A 149 -4.34 19.51 4.83
C GLU A 149 -3.82 18.13 4.39
N LEU A 150 -3.05 17.44 5.24
CA LEU A 150 -2.46 16.14 4.93
C LEU A 150 -3.54 15.04 4.96
N GLU A 151 -4.44 15.09 5.94
CA GLU A 151 -5.60 14.21 6.03
C GLU A 151 -6.55 14.41 4.85
N THR A 152 -6.78 15.68 4.49
CA THR A 152 -7.57 16.05 3.30
C THR A 152 -6.95 15.47 2.03
N TYR A 153 -5.62 15.56 1.87
CA TYR A 153 -4.90 15.00 0.74
C TYR A 153 -5.02 13.46 0.66
N TYR A 154 -4.84 12.75 1.78
CA TYR A 154 -4.99 11.29 1.82
C TYR A 154 -6.42 10.84 1.49
N ASN A 155 -7.42 11.52 2.05
CA ASN A 155 -8.82 11.23 1.77
C ASN A 155 -9.15 11.50 0.29
N GLN A 156 -8.65 12.59 -0.29
CA GLN A 156 -8.80 12.87 -1.71
C GLN A 156 -8.12 11.81 -2.58
N GLN A 157 -6.93 11.34 -2.21
CA GLN A 157 -6.21 10.31 -2.95
C GLN A 157 -6.91 8.95 -2.87
N LEU A 158 -7.47 8.58 -1.70
CA LEU A 158 -8.31 7.39 -1.55
C LEU A 158 -9.57 7.45 -2.41
N ILE A 159 -10.25 8.60 -2.43
CA ILE A 159 -11.43 8.81 -3.28
C ILE A 159 -11.02 8.68 -4.75
N ARG A 160 -9.87 9.23 -5.14
CA ARG A 160 -9.32 9.10 -6.50
C ARG A 160 -9.04 7.65 -6.86
N ASP A 161 -8.37 6.91 -5.98
CA ASP A 161 -8.01 5.50 -6.20
C ASP A 161 -9.26 4.60 -6.28
N ARG A 162 -10.28 4.86 -5.46
CA ARG A 162 -11.57 4.16 -5.54
C ARG A 162 -12.30 4.47 -6.86
N LYS A 163 -12.30 5.73 -7.31
CA LYS A 163 -12.85 6.09 -8.63
C LYS A 163 -12.09 5.39 -9.76
N LEU A 164 -10.76 5.37 -9.69
CA LEU A 164 -9.92 4.72 -10.69
C LEU A 164 -10.13 3.20 -10.72
N LEU A 165 -10.35 2.56 -9.56
CA LEU A 165 -10.71 1.15 -9.45
C LEU A 165 -12.06 0.85 -10.15
N ILE A 166 -13.06 1.72 -9.98
CA ILE A 166 -14.36 1.59 -10.64
C ILE A 166 -14.17 1.71 -12.16
N TYR A 167 -13.43 2.72 -12.63
CA TYR A 167 -13.14 2.87 -14.07
C TYR A 167 -12.37 1.68 -14.66
N ASP A 168 -11.35 1.17 -13.95
CA ASP A 168 -10.61 -0.03 -14.37
C ASP A 168 -11.52 -1.27 -14.44
N SER A 169 -12.50 -1.37 -13.53
CA SER A 169 -13.43 -2.51 -13.50
C SER A 169 -14.48 -2.43 -14.61
N ILE A 170 -14.98 -1.23 -14.93
CA ILE A 170 -15.87 -1.00 -16.09
C ILE A 170 -15.11 -1.28 -17.39
N SER A 171 -13.90 -0.75 -17.54
CA SER A 171 -13.04 -1.01 -18.69
C SER A 171 -12.76 -2.49 -18.86
N PHE A 172 -12.48 -3.18 -17.75
CA PHE A 172 -12.29 -4.62 -17.75
C PHE A 172 -13.54 -5.39 -18.17
N PHE A 173 -14.72 -5.02 -17.67
CA PHE A 173 -16.00 -5.61 -18.09
C PHE A 173 -16.20 -5.48 -19.61
N LEU A 174 -16.02 -4.27 -20.15
CA LEU A 174 -16.17 -4.01 -21.59
C LEU A 174 -15.16 -4.81 -22.41
N MET A 175 -13.89 -4.81 -22.00
CA MET A 175 -12.84 -5.59 -22.67
C MET A 175 -13.18 -7.08 -22.72
N MET A 176 -13.64 -7.66 -21.60
CA MET A 176 -14.02 -9.07 -21.53
C MET A 176 -15.23 -9.40 -22.38
N PHE A 177 -16.19 -8.47 -22.46
CA PHE A 177 -17.33 -8.59 -23.36
C PHE A 177 -16.89 -8.66 -24.83
N PHE A 178 -16.03 -7.72 -25.27
CA PHE A 178 -15.50 -7.74 -26.64
C PHE A 178 -14.65 -8.97 -26.93
N ILE A 179 -13.76 -9.39 -26.02
CA ILE A 179 -12.93 -10.59 -26.20
C ILE A 179 -13.81 -11.83 -26.33
N SER A 180 -14.84 -11.95 -25.48
CA SER A 180 -15.79 -13.07 -25.54
C SER A 180 -16.51 -13.11 -26.89
N TYR A 181 -17.00 -11.96 -27.38
CA TYR A 181 -17.62 -11.85 -28.70
C TYR A 181 -16.66 -12.25 -29.83
N TRP A 182 -15.46 -11.68 -29.86
CA TRP A 182 -14.46 -11.97 -30.88
C TRP A 182 -14.02 -13.43 -30.89
N THR A 183 -13.91 -14.05 -29.71
CA THR A 183 -13.58 -15.47 -29.57
C THR A 183 -14.63 -16.34 -30.25
N VAL A 184 -15.91 -16.07 -30.00
CA VAL A 184 -17.01 -16.81 -30.62
C VAL A 184 -17.10 -16.53 -32.12
N PHE A 185 -16.86 -15.29 -32.54
CA PHE A 185 -16.81 -14.92 -33.95
C PHE A 185 -15.72 -15.68 -34.72
N ILE A 186 -14.50 -15.78 -34.17
CA ILE A 186 -13.37 -16.51 -34.78
C ILE A 186 -13.66 -18.01 -34.87
N LEU A 187 -14.30 -18.59 -33.85
CA LEU A 187 -14.64 -20.02 -33.82
C LEU A 187 -15.72 -20.40 -34.85
N GLY A 188 -16.54 -19.44 -35.30
CA GLY A 188 -17.47 -19.58 -36.43
C GLY A 188 -18.61 -20.59 -36.23
N GLY A 189 -19.44 -20.74 -37.27
CA GLY A 189 -20.53 -21.72 -37.34
C GLY A 189 -21.75 -21.42 -36.45
N ASN A 190 -22.45 -22.48 -35.99
CA ASN A 190 -23.64 -22.39 -35.12
C ASN A 190 -23.38 -21.75 -33.74
N LEU A 191 -22.11 -21.51 -33.41
CA LEU A 191 -21.66 -20.94 -32.15
C LEU A 191 -22.00 -19.45 -32.05
N LEU A 192 -21.88 -18.71 -33.16
CA LEU A 192 -22.23 -17.28 -33.21
C LEU A 192 -23.74 -17.08 -33.03
N ASN A 193 -24.55 -17.91 -33.67
CA ASN A 193 -26.00 -17.86 -33.54
C ASN A 193 -26.44 -18.16 -32.09
N SER A 194 -25.88 -19.20 -31.48
CA SER A 194 -26.18 -19.55 -30.08
C SER A 194 -25.72 -18.48 -29.08
N TYR A 195 -24.68 -17.72 -29.42
CA TYR A 195 -24.18 -16.61 -28.60
C TYR A 195 -25.04 -15.35 -28.72
N LEU A 196 -25.56 -15.07 -29.92
CA LEU A 196 -26.45 -13.93 -30.19
C LEU A 196 -27.91 -14.18 -29.75
N ASP A 197 -28.27 -15.43 -29.47
CA ASP A 197 -29.54 -15.74 -28.82
C ASP A 197 -29.64 -15.04 -27.46
N TRP A 198 -30.84 -14.53 -27.13
CA TRP A 198 -31.10 -13.80 -25.88
C TRP A 198 -30.60 -14.53 -24.62
N PHE A 199 -30.76 -15.86 -24.59
CA PHE A 199 -30.28 -16.68 -23.48
C PHE A 199 -28.74 -16.77 -23.43
N GLY A 200 -28.07 -16.89 -24.58
CA GLY A 200 -26.61 -16.91 -24.68
C GLY A 200 -25.98 -15.57 -24.27
N ILE A 201 -26.56 -14.46 -24.70
CA ILE A 201 -26.15 -13.10 -24.30
C ILE A 201 -26.28 -12.95 -22.78
N LEU A 202 -27.41 -13.35 -22.21
CA LEU A 202 -27.67 -13.18 -20.78
C LEU A 202 -26.73 -14.02 -19.91
N VAL A 203 -26.48 -15.28 -20.28
CA VAL A 203 -25.52 -16.15 -19.58
C VAL A 203 -24.11 -15.55 -19.64
N ASN A 204 -23.68 -15.07 -20.80
CA ASN A 204 -22.35 -14.49 -20.95
C ASN A 204 -22.19 -13.17 -20.16
N LEU A 205 -23.19 -12.29 -20.18
CA LEU A 205 -23.20 -11.06 -19.38
C LEU A 205 -23.09 -11.35 -17.88
N MET A 206 -23.89 -12.30 -17.37
CA MET A 206 -23.84 -12.69 -15.95
C MET A 206 -22.46 -13.22 -15.55
N LEU A 207 -21.83 -14.00 -16.41
CA LEU A 207 -20.50 -14.55 -16.15
C LEU A 207 -19.41 -13.48 -16.14
N ILE A 208 -19.41 -12.59 -17.15
CA ILE A 208 -18.47 -11.47 -17.20
C ILE A 208 -18.66 -10.56 -15.98
N LEU A 209 -19.90 -10.35 -15.55
CA LEU A 209 -20.23 -9.59 -14.35
C LEU A 209 -19.63 -10.24 -13.09
N ILE A 210 -19.83 -11.55 -12.89
CA ILE A 210 -19.27 -12.29 -11.75
C ILE A 210 -17.74 -12.17 -11.72
N ILE A 211 -17.08 -12.36 -12.87
CA ILE A 211 -15.62 -12.28 -12.99
C ILE A 211 -15.14 -10.85 -12.69
N THR A 212 -15.86 -9.85 -13.17
CA THR A 212 -15.53 -8.44 -12.91
C THR A 212 -15.68 -8.11 -11.42
N ILE A 213 -16.74 -8.59 -10.76
CA ILE A 213 -16.96 -8.41 -9.31
C ILE A 213 -15.85 -9.09 -8.50
N LEU A 214 -15.44 -10.31 -8.89
CA LEU A 214 -14.33 -11.01 -8.24
C LEU A 214 -13.03 -10.21 -8.39
N ASN A 215 -12.72 -9.72 -9.58
CA ASN A 215 -11.54 -8.90 -9.83
C ASN A 215 -11.60 -7.57 -9.05
N PHE A 216 -12.75 -6.90 -9.01
CA PHE A 216 -12.97 -5.68 -8.22
C PHE A 216 -12.70 -5.94 -6.73
N THR A 217 -13.31 -7.00 -6.16
CA THR A 217 -13.14 -7.37 -4.74
C THR A 217 -11.69 -7.70 -4.41
N MET A 218 -10.99 -8.45 -5.28
CA MET A 218 -9.56 -8.75 -5.08
C MET A 218 -8.70 -7.49 -5.10
N ASN A 219 -9.00 -6.54 -5.98
CA ASN A 219 -8.25 -5.29 -6.09
C ASN A 219 -8.57 -4.35 -4.91
N LEU A 220 -9.82 -4.29 -4.47
CA LEU A 220 -10.25 -3.53 -3.28
C LEU A 220 -9.53 -4.04 -2.02
N ASN A 221 -9.51 -5.36 -1.81
CA ASN A 221 -8.77 -5.98 -0.70
C ASN A 221 -7.26 -5.70 -0.78
N GLY A 222 -6.72 -5.57 -1.99
CA GLY A 222 -5.33 -5.17 -2.24
C GLY A 222 -5.04 -3.73 -1.84
N ILE A 223 -6.00 -2.81 -2.03
CA ILE A 223 -5.91 -1.41 -1.61
C ILE A 223 -6.04 -1.30 -0.08
N GLN A 224 -7.02 -1.97 0.53
CA GLN A 224 -7.20 -2.00 1.99
C GLN A 224 -5.95 -2.53 2.72
N LYS A 225 -5.31 -3.57 2.21
CA LYS A 225 -4.04 -4.08 2.78
C LYS A 225 -2.88 -3.09 2.71
N ARG A 226 -2.90 -2.13 1.78
CA ARG A 226 -1.87 -1.07 1.67
C ARG A 226 -2.12 0.07 2.65
N ASN A 227 -3.37 0.27 3.07
CA ASN A 227 -3.79 1.30 4.02
C ASN A 227 -4.56 0.67 5.20
N PRO A 228 -3.90 -0.09 6.09
CA PRO A 228 -4.57 -0.89 7.12
C PRO A 228 -5.15 -0.08 8.30
N ASN A 229 -4.91 1.22 8.37
CA ASN A 229 -5.32 2.08 9.48
C ASN A 229 -6.46 3.05 9.12
N ILE A 230 -7.24 2.74 8.07
CA ILE A 230 -8.55 3.34 7.76
C ILE A 230 -9.50 2.24 7.30
#